data_AF-A0AA45C5X2-F1
#
_entry.id   AF-A0AA45C5X2-F1
#
_cell.length_a   1.000
_cell.length_b   1.000
_cell.length_c   1.000
_cell.angle_alpha   90.00
_cell.angle_beta   90.00
_cell.angle_gamma   90.00
#
_symmetry.space_group_name_H-M   'P 1'
#
loop_
_entity.id
_entity.type
_entity.pdbx_description
1 polymer ?
#
loop_
_entity_poly.entity_id
_entity_poly.type
_entity_poly.pdbx_seq_one_letter_code
_entity_poly.pdbx_strand_id
1 'polypeptide(L)'
;MSDGIEAMVICSTLNQITNYLMIKKYKPKKIYNITYKNDDDNKFDNEKWDEYLKEQLKKDKDFENFENKDWNKVLKYKLEEDKKYFIDIKLSLKETLQIEKIKKRFETLKDKEEEIYWHITGGQRLIAMVIKNIIKDRKKDKILYVEGNTEKLISYDYEFNPTEESYNDNSLNFNQALSLVGFNLSEKNIKKEESKNKDIREFIEKEIISNKEEYKFYLNLYDFFIDKDMGKDFKINKEILNDIKTEKDNINFNEDYCTSFKNALIFSNRIKDKVKRKEFIKEIFEKIKEINKELDFECCDSRFGYIFEKIILYKIISLIQEEDNKISDIIASMKALSNDNTVKGIVDEIDIALLKNTGKIINLECKSGKMDGDNAKSNKYTTYRLSGVFGMPYLVTPLLEGEENVNEKENPEKEKFILKKSIEAFNSAKRAELKVINFNKLTKEIIKIIK
;
A
#
# COMPACT_ATOMS: atom_id res chain seq x y z
N MET A 1 -9.83 29.56 -10.59
CA MET A 1 -8.73 28.79 -11.19
C MET A 1 -7.45 29.46 -10.70
N SER A 2 -6.59 28.79 -9.94
CA SER A 2 -5.32 29.41 -9.54
C SER A 2 -4.33 29.26 -10.70
N ASP A 3 -3.84 30.38 -11.21
CA ASP A 3 -2.62 30.39 -12.01
C ASP A 3 -1.52 29.69 -11.20
N GLY A 4 -0.82 28.73 -11.81
CA GLY A 4 0.26 27.99 -11.15
C GLY A 4 1.34 28.93 -10.60
N ILE A 5 2.10 28.46 -9.60
CA ILE A 5 3.11 29.29 -8.94
C ILE A 5 4.31 29.58 -9.85
N GLU A 6 5.07 30.65 -9.58
CA GLU A 6 6.24 31.00 -10.40
C GLU A 6 7.37 29.96 -10.28
N ALA A 7 7.72 29.60 -9.05
CA ALA A 7 8.85 28.71 -8.81
C ALA A 7 8.60 27.77 -7.62
N MET A 8 9.09 26.54 -7.77
CA MET A 8 9.18 25.56 -6.70
C MET A 8 10.62 25.08 -6.55
N VAL A 9 11.06 24.95 -5.30
CA VAL A 9 12.28 24.21 -4.96
C VAL A 9 11.86 22.87 -4.37
N ILE A 10 12.43 21.78 -4.89
CA ILE A 10 12.24 20.43 -4.35
C ILE A 10 13.59 19.84 -3.92
N CYS A 11 13.55 18.86 -3.03
CA CYS A 11 14.72 18.06 -2.69
C CYS A 11 14.56 16.66 -3.28
N SER A 12 15.52 16.23 -4.09
CA SER A 12 15.58 14.87 -4.63
C SER A 12 15.72 13.85 -3.50
N THR A 13 15.00 12.72 -3.63
CA THR A 13 15.10 11.60 -2.70
C THR A 13 14.93 10.25 -3.41
N LEU A 14 15.14 9.18 -2.64
CA LEU A 14 14.83 7.81 -3.05
C LEU A 14 13.30 7.51 -3.08
N ASN A 15 12.44 8.51 -2.91
CA ASN A 15 11.00 8.39 -3.11
C ASN A 15 10.42 9.71 -3.63
N GLN A 16 10.05 9.72 -4.91
CA GLN A 16 9.63 10.95 -5.58
C GLN A 16 8.11 11.20 -5.53
N ILE A 17 7.33 10.38 -4.82
CA ILE A 17 5.86 10.50 -4.77
C ILE A 17 5.44 11.87 -4.22
N THR A 18 6.03 12.31 -3.11
CA THR A 18 5.66 13.60 -2.50
C THR A 18 6.06 14.79 -3.39
N ASN A 19 7.23 14.73 -4.05
CA ASN A 19 7.65 15.75 -5.00
C ASN A 19 6.68 15.83 -6.20
N TYR A 20 6.30 14.67 -6.75
CA TYR A 20 5.32 14.58 -7.83
C TYR A 20 3.98 15.22 -7.43
N LEU A 21 3.44 14.88 -6.26
CA LEU A 21 2.18 15.43 -5.76
C LEU A 21 2.24 16.95 -5.55
N MET A 22 3.35 17.49 -5.03
CA MET A 22 3.51 18.94 -4.86
C MET A 22 3.58 19.66 -6.20
N ILE A 23 4.32 19.12 -7.17
CA ILE A 23 4.41 19.70 -8.52
C ILE A 23 3.04 19.69 -9.17
N LYS A 24 2.27 18.61 -9.04
CA LYS A 24 0.91 18.51 -9.58
C LYS A 24 -0.06 19.49 -8.93
N LYS A 25 0.00 19.63 -7.60
CA LYS A 25 -0.85 20.57 -6.83
C LYS A 25 -0.59 22.03 -7.20
N TYR A 26 0.67 22.46 -7.15
CA TYR A 26 1.02 23.88 -7.27
C TYR A 26 1.37 24.33 -8.69
N LYS A 27 1.62 23.40 -9.61
CA LYS A 27 1.83 23.64 -11.04
C LYS A 27 2.91 24.72 -11.30
N PRO A 28 4.14 24.54 -10.78
CA PRO A 28 5.17 25.56 -10.89
C PRO A 28 5.58 25.81 -12.34
N LYS A 29 5.79 27.08 -12.71
CA LYS A 29 6.38 27.44 -14.01
C LYS A 29 7.87 27.09 -14.09
N LYS A 30 8.52 26.92 -12.94
CA LYS A 30 9.93 26.54 -12.82
C LYS A 30 10.21 25.69 -11.59
N ILE A 31 11.03 24.65 -11.75
CA ILE A 31 11.45 23.73 -10.69
C ILE A 31 12.96 23.82 -10.50
N TYR A 32 13.39 24.05 -9.26
CA TYR A 32 14.77 23.89 -8.85
C TYR A 32 14.88 22.62 -8.02
N ASN A 33 15.62 21.63 -8.52
CA ASN A 33 15.80 20.35 -7.85
C ASN A 33 17.14 20.31 -7.14
N ILE A 34 17.11 20.23 -5.81
CA ILE A 34 18.32 20.05 -5.01
C ILE A 34 18.65 18.56 -5.03
N THR A 35 19.76 18.20 -5.66
CA THR A 35 20.19 16.80 -5.84
C THR A 35 21.69 16.65 -5.58
N TYR A 36 22.18 15.42 -5.54
CA TYR A 36 23.60 15.13 -5.33
C TYR A 36 24.33 14.93 -6.64
N LYS A 37 25.61 15.32 -6.69
CA LYS A 37 26.50 14.86 -7.75
C LYS A 37 26.70 13.36 -7.61
N ASN A 38 26.58 12.62 -8.70
CA ASN A 38 26.97 11.21 -8.77
C ASN A 38 28.51 11.12 -8.73
N ASP A 39 29.08 11.20 -7.53
CA ASP A 39 30.50 11.01 -7.23
C ASP A 39 30.74 9.54 -6.77
N ASP A 40 31.97 9.02 -6.90
CA ASP A 40 32.33 7.61 -6.60
C ASP A 40 31.96 7.11 -5.19
N ASP A 41 31.74 8.01 -4.23
CA ASP A 41 31.37 7.70 -2.84
C ASP A 41 29.85 7.52 -2.62
N ASN A 42 29.01 7.75 -3.64
CA ASN A 42 27.56 7.65 -3.49
C ASN A 42 27.07 6.19 -3.59
N LYS A 43 26.40 5.71 -2.54
CA LYS A 43 25.72 4.40 -2.54
C LYS A 43 24.43 4.37 -3.38
N PHE A 44 23.92 5.51 -3.78
CA PHE A 44 22.63 5.64 -4.47
C PHE A 44 22.78 6.52 -5.71
N ASP A 45 22.16 6.09 -6.81
CA ASP A 45 22.11 6.82 -8.06
C ASP A 45 20.96 7.84 -8.03
N ASN A 46 21.23 9.05 -7.54
CA ASN A 46 20.21 10.09 -7.39
C ASN A 46 19.66 10.58 -8.73
N GLU A 47 20.48 10.58 -9.78
CA GLU A 47 20.05 10.97 -11.12
C GLU A 47 18.95 10.06 -11.65
N LYS A 48 19.04 8.75 -11.38
CA LYS A 48 17.99 7.79 -11.74
C LYS A 48 16.63 8.08 -11.07
N TRP A 49 16.63 8.51 -9.80
CA TRP A 49 15.37 8.88 -9.13
C TRP A 49 14.78 10.17 -9.70
N ASP A 50 15.64 11.13 -10.06
CA ASP A 50 15.20 12.36 -10.72
C ASP A 50 14.64 12.07 -12.13
N GLU A 51 15.18 11.08 -12.83
CA GLU A 51 14.64 10.58 -14.10
C GLU A 51 13.25 9.97 -13.92
N TYR A 52 13.02 9.15 -12.89
CA TYR A 52 11.70 8.60 -12.60
C TYR A 52 10.64 9.68 -12.39
N LEU A 53 10.97 10.75 -11.65
CA LEU A 53 10.09 11.90 -11.49
C LEU A 53 9.81 12.58 -12.84
N LYS A 54 10.86 12.90 -13.60
CA LYS A 54 10.74 13.58 -14.90
C LYS A 54 9.91 12.76 -15.89
N GLU A 55 10.11 11.45 -15.97
CA GLU A 55 9.36 10.56 -16.85
C GLU A 55 7.87 10.54 -16.52
N GLN A 56 7.51 10.49 -15.23
CA GLN A 56 6.10 10.49 -14.85
C GLN A 56 5.43 11.84 -15.10
N LEU A 57 6.13 12.95 -14.83
CA LEU A 57 5.63 14.28 -15.19
C LEU A 57 5.37 14.41 -16.70
N LYS A 58 6.15 13.75 -17.56
CA LYS A 58 5.92 13.74 -19.02
C LYS A 58 4.70 12.91 -19.45
N LYS A 59 4.31 11.89 -18.67
CA LYS A 59 3.24 10.94 -19.00
C LYS A 59 1.87 11.36 -18.46
N ASP A 60 1.83 12.28 -17.51
CA ASP A 60 0.60 12.68 -16.82
C ASP A 60 -0.37 13.42 -17.75
N LYS A 61 -1.59 12.88 -17.90
CA LYS A 61 -2.64 13.40 -18.78
C LYS A 61 -3.45 14.54 -18.17
N ASP A 62 -3.35 14.79 -16.86
CA ASP A 62 -4.07 15.93 -16.26
C ASP A 62 -3.44 17.28 -16.63
N PHE A 63 -2.20 17.26 -17.12
CA PHE A 63 -1.56 18.38 -17.79
C PHE A 63 -2.06 18.56 -19.25
N GLU A 64 -2.89 17.67 -19.78
CA GLU A 64 -3.36 17.65 -21.18
C GLU A 64 -4.67 18.45 -21.39
N ASN A 65 -5.48 18.65 -20.33
CA ASN A 65 -6.85 19.19 -20.39
C ASN A 65 -6.97 20.71 -20.10
N PHE A 66 -5.88 21.47 -20.12
CA PHE A 66 -5.96 22.92 -19.99
C PHE A 66 -6.56 23.53 -21.26
N GLU A 67 -7.47 24.50 -21.11
CA GLU A 67 -8.03 25.34 -22.18
C GLU A 67 -6.96 26.26 -22.78
N ASN A 68 -6.00 25.63 -23.41
CA ASN A 68 -5.18 26.04 -24.54
C ASN A 68 -4.39 24.78 -24.84
N LYS A 69 -4.75 24.15 -25.97
CA LYS A 69 -4.14 22.92 -26.48
C LYS A 69 -2.63 22.93 -26.20
N ASP A 70 -2.11 21.80 -25.75
CA ASP A 70 -0.69 21.46 -25.65
C ASP A 70 0.06 21.72 -24.32
N TRP A 71 -0.54 21.74 -23.12
CA TRP A 71 0.31 21.77 -21.91
C TRP A 71 1.16 20.50 -21.69
N ASN A 72 0.71 19.31 -22.13
CA ASN A 72 1.56 18.11 -22.16
C ASN A 72 2.71 18.20 -23.15
N LYS A 73 2.45 18.72 -24.36
CA LYS A 73 3.55 19.02 -25.28
C LYS A 73 4.44 20.10 -24.72
N VAL A 74 3.93 21.12 -24.04
CA VAL A 74 4.72 22.19 -23.41
C VAL A 74 5.52 21.67 -22.21
N LEU A 75 4.99 20.80 -21.35
CA LEU A 75 5.73 20.23 -20.22
C LEU A 75 6.77 19.22 -20.69
N LYS A 76 6.41 18.35 -21.64
CA LYS A 76 7.36 17.45 -22.31
C LYS A 76 8.46 18.24 -23.02
N TYR A 77 8.10 19.24 -23.82
CA TYR A 77 9.01 20.16 -24.49
C TYR A 77 9.85 20.96 -23.49
N LYS A 78 9.28 21.44 -22.38
CA LYS A 78 10.02 22.14 -21.34
C LYS A 78 11.01 21.21 -20.64
N LEU A 79 10.64 19.97 -20.37
CA LEU A 79 11.53 18.98 -19.76
C LEU A 79 12.59 18.45 -20.74
N GLU A 80 12.32 18.42 -22.05
CA GLU A 80 13.21 17.89 -23.09
C GLU A 80 14.11 18.97 -23.73
N GLU A 81 13.58 20.17 -23.96
CA GLU A 81 14.23 21.25 -24.69
C GLU A 81 14.52 22.49 -23.84
N ASP A 82 13.68 22.85 -22.87
CA ASP A 82 13.94 23.99 -21.97
C ASP A 82 14.66 23.57 -20.69
N LYS A 83 15.98 23.44 -20.78
CA LYS A 83 16.87 23.21 -19.61
C LYS A 83 16.69 24.22 -18.47
N LYS A 84 15.95 25.32 -18.66
CA LYS A 84 15.63 26.31 -17.62
C LYS A 84 14.35 25.98 -16.84
N TYR A 85 13.50 25.06 -17.30
CA TYR A 85 12.29 24.66 -16.59
C TYR A 85 12.62 23.82 -15.34
N PHE A 86 13.50 22.82 -15.47
CA PHE A 86 13.92 21.95 -14.38
C PHE A 86 15.44 22.07 -14.20
N ILE A 87 15.85 22.79 -13.15
CA ILE A 87 17.25 23.13 -12.90
C ILE A 87 17.78 22.33 -11.72
N ASP A 88 18.76 21.48 -11.96
CA ASP A 88 19.42 20.71 -10.91
C ASP A 88 20.48 21.57 -10.19
N ILE A 89 20.30 21.78 -8.89
CA ILE A 89 21.29 22.35 -7.98
C ILE A 89 22.06 21.17 -7.38
N LYS A 90 23.13 20.74 -8.07
CA LYS A 90 23.94 19.58 -7.67
C LYS A 90 24.91 19.93 -6.55
N LEU A 91 24.78 19.24 -5.42
CA LEU A 91 25.65 19.35 -4.25
C LEU A 91 26.55 18.11 -4.14
N SER A 92 27.83 18.29 -3.80
CA SER A 92 28.67 17.19 -3.33
C SER A 92 28.41 16.90 -1.85
N LEU A 93 28.71 15.68 -1.39
CA LEU A 93 28.62 15.30 0.03
C LEU A 93 29.44 16.25 0.95
N LYS A 94 30.60 16.72 0.49
CA LYS A 94 31.42 17.68 1.24
C LYS A 94 30.79 19.06 1.34
N GLU A 95 30.03 19.48 0.32
CA GLU A 95 29.30 20.75 0.33
C GLU A 95 28.12 20.70 1.30
N THR A 96 27.41 19.56 1.43
CA THR A 96 26.24 19.47 2.32
C THR A 96 26.58 19.48 3.81
N LEU A 97 27.82 19.17 4.17
CA LEU A 97 28.31 19.31 5.55
C LEU A 97 28.64 20.76 5.93
N GLN A 98 28.61 21.69 4.98
CA GLN A 98 29.03 23.08 5.17
C GLN A 98 27.90 24.04 4.80
N ILE A 99 27.16 24.51 5.82
CA ILE A 99 26.04 25.45 5.67
C ILE A 99 26.35 26.63 4.73
N GLU A 100 27.54 27.24 4.87
CA GLU A 100 27.94 28.38 4.03
C GLU A 100 28.09 28.02 2.55
N LYS A 101 28.51 26.80 2.22
CA LYS A 101 28.58 26.34 0.82
C LYS A 101 27.20 26.10 0.23
N ILE A 102 26.28 25.54 1.02
CA ILE A 102 24.88 25.37 0.60
C ILE A 102 24.24 26.76 0.38
N LYS A 103 24.45 27.71 1.31
CA LYS A 103 23.96 29.10 1.16
C LYS A 103 24.44 29.74 -0.14
N LYS A 104 25.74 29.64 -0.45
CA LYS A 104 26.31 30.16 -1.71
C LYS A 104 25.64 29.60 -2.96
N ARG A 105 25.21 28.33 -2.94
CA ARG A 105 24.46 27.74 -4.06
C ARG A 105 23.08 28.35 -4.23
N PHE A 106 22.46 28.77 -3.13
CA PHE A 106 21.15 29.40 -3.11
C PHE A 106 21.19 30.94 -3.21
N GLU A 107 22.36 31.58 -3.19
CA GLU A 107 22.48 33.03 -3.40
C GLU A 107 21.82 33.46 -4.72
N THR A 108 21.92 32.65 -5.77
CA THR A 108 21.25 32.86 -7.06
C THR A 108 19.72 32.90 -7.00
N LEU A 109 19.12 32.40 -5.92
CA LEU A 109 17.68 32.46 -5.65
C LEU A 109 17.32 33.63 -4.73
N LYS A 110 18.29 34.21 -4.01
CA LYS A 110 18.06 35.25 -3.01
C LYS A 110 17.58 36.55 -3.62
N ASP A 111 18.10 36.91 -4.78
CA ASP A 111 17.83 38.20 -5.44
C ASP A 111 16.59 38.18 -6.35
N LYS A 112 15.82 37.09 -6.33
CA LYS A 112 14.64 36.96 -7.18
C LYS A 112 13.40 37.55 -6.52
N GLU A 113 12.69 38.43 -7.20
CA GLU A 113 11.43 38.98 -6.66
C GLU A 113 10.25 37.99 -6.69
N GLU A 114 10.38 36.89 -7.45
CA GLU A 114 9.37 35.84 -7.60
C GLU A 114 9.14 35.09 -6.27
N GLU A 115 7.88 34.76 -5.97
CA GLU A 115 7.52 33.90 -4.84
C GLU A 115 7.99 32.46 -5.11
N ILE A 116 8.71 31.88 -4.15
CA ILE A 116 9.21 30.51 -4.23
C ILE A 116 8.54 29.63 -3.17
N TYR A 117 8.05 28.47 -3.59
CA TYR A 117 7.57 27.42 -2.69
C TYR A 117 8.68 26.38 -2.48
N TRP A 118 9.08 26.18 -1.23
CA TRP A 118 10.20 25.32 -0.84
C TRP A 118 9.69 24.00 -0.26
N HIS A 119 9.61 22.95 -1.08
CA HIS A 119 9.22 21.61 -0.63
C HIS A 119 10.40 20.87 0.00
N ILE A 120 10.34 20.70 1.33
CA ILE A 120 11.46 20.18 2.14
C ILE A 120 11.23 18.77 2.71
N THR A 121 10.09 18.12 2.42
CA THR A 121 9.73 16.80 2.98
C THR A 121 10.83 15.76 2.83
N GLY A 122 11.49 15.76 1.68
CA GLY A 122 12.55 14.82 1.35
C GLY A 122 13.98 15.26 1.70
N GLY A 123 14.17 16.54 2.04
CA GLY A 123 15.49 17.14 2.18
C GLY A 123 16.27 16.60 3.38
N GLN A 124 17.59 16.50 3.24
CA GLN A 124 18.46 16.32 4.41
C GLN A 124 18.26 17.48 5.39
N ARG A 125 18.32 17.20 6.69
CA ARG A 125 18.07 18.19 7.76
C ARG A 125 18.88 19.48 7.60
N LEU A 126 20.14 19.37 7.17
CA LEU A 126 21.01 20.53 6.94
C LEU A 126 20.50 21.44 5.82
N ILE A 127 19.96 20.87 4.74
CA ILE A 127 19.37 21.64 3.64
C ILE A 127 18.11 22.38 4.14
N ALA A 128 17.24 21.71 4.88
CA ALA A 128 16.06 22.33 5.47
C ALA A 128 16.42 23.49 6.44
N MET A 129 17.48 23.32 7.25
CA MET A 129 18.00 24.39 8.11
C MET A 129 18.54 25.59 7.34
N VAL A 130 19.16 25.37 6.18
CA VAL A 130 19.64 26.46 5.31
C VAL A 130 18.48 27.21 4.67
N ILE A 131 17.49 26.49 4.13
CA ILE A 131 16.26 27.06 3.58
C ILE A 131 15.55 27.93 4.63
N LYS A 132 15.46 27.43 5.88
CA LYS A 132 14.93 28.18 7.03
C LYS A 132 15.60 29.54 7.24
N ASN A 133 16.90 29.65 6.96
CA ASN A 133 17.62 30.91 7.11
C ASN A 133 17.41 31.83 5.92
N ILE A 134 17.28 31.28 4.72
CA ILE A 134 17.07 32.05 3.48
C ILE A 134 15.69 32.69 3.45
N ILE A 135 14.65 31.96 3.87
CA ILE A 135 13.27 32.45 3.80
C ILE A 135 13.03 33.72 4.63
N LYS A 136 13.81 33.95 5.69
CA LYS A 136 13.72 35.16 6.51
C LYS A 136 13.98 36.43 5.71
N ASP A 137 14.85 36.33 4.71
CA ASP A 137 15.17 37.43 3.79
C ASP A 137 14.20 37.50 2.60
N ARG A 138 13.31 36.50 2.43
CA ARG A 138 12.39 36.32 1.31
C ARG A 138 10.95 36.19 1.78
N LYS A 139 10.39 37.30 2.28
CA LYS A 139 9.09 37.34 2.98
C LYS A 139 7.87 36.81 2.20
N LYS A 140 7.97 36.70 0.87
CA LYS A 140 6.88 36.18 0.03
C LYS A 140 6.90 34.65 -0.08
N ASP A 141 8.05 34.03 0.15
CA ASP A 141 8.24 32.59 -0.03
C ASP A 141 7.47 31.78 1.01
N LYS A 142 7.24 30.51 0.71
CA LYS A 142 6.60 29.54 1.62
C LYS A 142 7.40 28.27 1.73
N ILE A 143 7.46 27.67 2.91
CA ILE A 143 8.01 26.33 3.11
C ILE A 143 6.87 25.32 3.11
N LEU A 144 7.00 24.26 2.33
CA LEU A 144 6.06 23.17 2.22
C LEU A 144 6.65 21.90 2.87
N TYR A 145 5.90 21.29 3.78
CA TYR A 145 6.27 20.05 4.45
C TYR A 145 5.08 19.10 4.55
N VAL A 146 5.21 17.90 4.00
CA VAL A 146 4.22 16.83 4.10
C VAL A 146 4.50 16.04 5.36
N GLU A 147 3.57 16.08 6.32
CA GLU A 147 3.67 15.31 7.56
C GLU A 147 3.02 13.93 7.37
N GLY A 148 3.80 12.87 7.52
CA GLY A 148 3.41 11.52 7.11
C GLY A 148 2.41 10.79 7.98
N ASN A 149 2.28 11.17 9.25
CA ASN A 149 1.37 10.52 10.18
C ASN A 149 -0.07 11.03 10.00
N THR A 150 -0.22 12.33 9.85
CA THR A 150 -1.48 13.04 9.63
C THR A 150 -1.85 13.14 8.16
N GLU A 151 -0.90 12.92 7.27
CA GLU A 151 -1.07 13.02 5.82
C GLU A 151 -1.58 14.41 5.41
N LYS A 152 -1.06 15.44 6.09
CA LYS A 152 -1.36 16.84 5.83
C LYS A 152 -0.14 17.54 5.24
N LEU A 153 -0.41 18.48 4.34
CA LEU A 153 0.59 19.44 3.91
C LEU A 153 0.57 20.62 4.88
N ILE A 154 1.73 20.94 5.45
CA ILE A 154 1.92 22.11 6.29
C ILE A 154 2.73 23.12 5.49
N SER A 155 2.12 24.29 5.27
CA SER A 155 2.72 25.45 4.64
C SER A 155 3.14 26.44 5.72
N TYR A 156 4.38 26.91 5.69
CA TYR A 156 4.91 27.91 6.62
C TYR A 156 5.25 29.18 5.85
N ASP A 157 4.86 30.32 6.40
CA ASP A 157 5.35 31.63 5.95
C ASP A 157 6.78 31.89 6.47
N TYR A 158 7.32 33.08 6.17
CA TYR A 158 8.65 33.52 6.61
C TYR A 158 8.78 33.70 8.14
N GLU A 159 7.65 33.82 8.85
CA GLU A 159 7.59 33.91 10.32
C GLU A 159 7.39 32.53 10.97
N PHE A 160 7.26 31.47 10.15
CA PHE A 160 6.97 30.10 10.57
C PHE A 160 5.59 29.90 11.18
N ASN A 161 4.61 30.69 10.75
CA ASN A 161 3.22 30.42 11.07
C ASN A 161 2.70 29.28 10.17
N PRO A 162 2.20 28.17 10.75
CA PRO A 162 1.73 27.03 9.97
C PRO A 162 0.32 27.26 9.42
N THR A 163 0.10 26.83 8.18
CA THR A 163 -1.22 26.65 7.57
C THR A 163 -1.33 25.22 7.09
N GLU A 164 -2.44 24.55 7.43
CA GLU A 164 -2.71 23.19 6.95
C GLU A 164 -3.43 23.22 5.61
N GLU A 165 -2.99 22.38 4.68
CA GLU A 165 -3.58 22.21 3.36
C GLU A 165 -3.74 20.72 3.02
N SER A 166 -4.70 20.40 2.15
CA SER A 166 -4.78 19.09 1.50
C SER A 166 -3.90 19.04 0.25
N TYR A 167 -3.41 17.85 -0.10
CA TYR A 167 -2.61 17.63 -1.31
C TYR A 167 -3.01 16.35 -2.05
N ASN A 168 -4.26 15.96 -1.86
CA ASN A 168 -4.83 14.74 -2.40
C ASN A 168 -4.86 14.79 -3.93
N ASP A 169 -4.46 13.69 -4.56
CA ASP A 169 -4.59 13.43 -5.99
C ASP A 169 -5.37 12.13 -6.22
N ASN A 170 -6.66 12.27 -6.52
CA ASN A 170 -7.53 11.12 -6.75
C ASN A 170 -7.19 10.36 -8.05
N SER A 171 -6.41 10.95 -8.96
CA SER A 171 -5.99 10.25 -10.17
C SER A 171 -4.73 9.41 -9.97
N LEU A 172 -4.09 9.47 -8.80
CA LEU A 172 -2.86 8.75 -8.53
C LEU A 172 -3.13 7.25 -8.48
N ASN A 173 -2.48 6.48 -9.35
CA ASN A 173 -2.61 5.02 -9.42
C ASN A 173 -1.30 4.30 -9.10
N PHE A 174 -1.35 2.97 -8.95
CA PHE A 174 -0.17 2.18 -8.60
C PHE A 174 0.92 2.22 -9.66
N ASN A 175 0.57 2.28 -10.95
CA ASN A 175 1.56 2.37 -12.02
C ASN A 175 2.41 3.64 -11.89
N GLN A 176 1.77 4.78 -11.60
CA GLN A 176 2.45 6.04 -11.33
C GLN A 176 3.27 5.97 -10.04
N ALA A 177 2.65 5.60 -8.92
CA ALA A 177 3.29 5.58 -7.61
C ALA A 177 4.54 4.68 -7.57
N LEU A 178 4.46 3.48 -8.15
CA LEU A 178 5.60 2.54 -8.19
C LEU A 178 6.72 3.02 -9.10
N SER A 179 6.39 3.63 -10.24
CA SER A 179 7.44 4.14 -11.13
C SER A 179 8.23 5.30 -10.51
N LEU A 180 7.58 6.16 -9.71
CA LEU A 180 8.22 7.23 -8.94
C LEU A 180 9.18 6.72 -7.85
N VAL A 181 9.09 5.42 -7.53
CA VAL A 181 9.99 4.75 -6.60
C VAL A 181 10.86 3.66 -7.26
N GLY A 182 10.94 3.64 -8.60
CA GLY A 182 11.83 2.73 -9.33
C GLY A 182 11.33 1.29 -9.50
N PHE A 183 10.01 1.10 -9.47
CA PHE A 183 9.36 -0.19 -9.73
C PHE A 183 8.33 -0.06 -10.84
N ASN A 184 8.00 -1.19 -11.46
CA ASN A 184 6.92 -1.30 -12.43
C ASN A 184 5.93 -2.38 -11.98
N LEU A 185 4.68 -2.24 -12.42
CA LEU A 185 3.70 -3.33 -12.32
C LEU A 185 3.99 -4.41 -13.36
N SER A 186 3.60 -5.66 -13.06
CA SER A 186 3.59 -6.70 -14.09
C SER A 186 2.64 -6.37 -15.25
N GLU A 187 2.90 -6.88 -16.46
CA GLU A 187 2.04 -6.63 -17.63
C GLU A 187 0.56 -6.96 -17.38
N LYS A 188 0.29 -8.02 -16.61
CA LYS A 188 -1.07 -8.40 -16.22
C LYS A 188 -1.72 -7.34 -15.32
N ASN A 189 -0.96 -6.78 -14.37
CA ASN A 189 -1.44 -5.70 -13.52
C ASN A 189 -1.60 -4.39 -14.32
N ILE A 190 -0.69 -4.08 -15.25
CA ILE A 190 -0.80 -2.90 -16.14
C ILE A 190 -2.08 -2.94 -16.98
N LYS A 191 -2.40 -4.08 -17.62
CA LYS A 191 -3.63 -4.21 -18.42
C LYS A 191 -4.90 -4.00 -17.58
N LYS A 192 -4.87 -4.44 -16.32
CA LYS A 192 -5.96 -4.17 -15.38
C LYS A 192 -6.06 -2.68 -15.08
N GLU A 193 -4.93 -2.03 -14.77
CA GLU A 193 -4.85 -0.58 -14.51
C GLU A 193 -5.36 0.25 -15.69
N GLU A 194 -4.94 -0.05 -16.92
CA GLU A 194 -5.33 0.69 -18.13
C GLU A 194 -6.85 0.60 -18.41
N SER A 195 -7.50 -0.45 -17.90
CA SER A 195 -8.95 -0.63 -18.01
C SER A 195 -9.75 0.05 -16.88
N LYS A 196 -9.09 0.57 -15.85
CA LYS A 196 -9.76 1.23 -14.71
C LYS A 196 -10.26 2.62 -15.09
N ASN A 197 -11.38 3.00 -14.49
CA ASN A 197 -11.81 4.39 -14.51
C ASN A 197 -10.90 5.23 -13.59
N LYS A 198 -10.79 6.54 -13.84
CA LYS A 198 -10.05 7.47 -12.96
C LYS A 198 -10.70 7.58 -11.57
N ASP A 199 -12.00 7.33 -11.48
CA ASP A 199 -12.73 7.30 -10.21
C ASP A 199 -12.78 5.86 -9.65
N ILE A 200 -12.27 5.68 -8.43
CA ILE A 200 -12.20 4.39 -7.75
C ILE A 200 -13.58 3.80 -7.46
N ARG A 201 -14.59 4.63 -7.14
CA ARG A 201 -15.95 4.17 -6.82
C ARG A 201 -16.62 3.66 -8.09
N GLU A 202 -16.48 4.38 -9.20
CA GLU A 202 -17.00 3.90 -10.48
C GLU A 202 -16.33 2.62 -10.97
N PHE A 203 -15.01 2.48 -10.76
CA PHE A 203 -14.30 1.23 -11.03
C PHE A 203 -14.87 0.08 -10.18
N ILE A 204 -15.00 0.30 -8.88
CA ILE A 204 -15.54 -0.70 -7.95
C ILE A 204 -16.98 -1.09 -8.32
N GLU A 205 -17.84 -0.12 -8.64
CA GLU A 205 -19.22 -0.40 -9.06
C GLU A 205 -19.25 -1.31 -10.30
N LYS A 206 -18.40 -1.06 -11.30
CA LYS A 206 -18.30 -1.90 -12.49
C LYS A 206 -17.81 -3.31 -12.16
N GLU A 207 -16.80 -3.45 -11.30
CA GLU A 207 -16.29 -4.74 -10.84
C GLU A 207 -17.38 -5.52 -10.09
N ILE A 208 -18.12 -4.86 -9.20
CA ILE A 208 -19.23 -5.44 -8.44
C ILE A 208 -20.36 -5.86 -9.39
N ILE A 209 -20.75 -5.02 -10.34
CA ILE A 209 -21.79 -5.36 -11.32
C ILE A 209 -21.37 -6.59 -12.14
N SER A 210 -20.12 -6.65 -12.56
CA SER A 210 -19.58 -7.76 -13.37
C SER A 210 -19.47 -9.08 -12.59
N ASN A 211 -19.28 -9.01 -11.26
CA ASN A 211 -19.09 -10.17 -10.39
C ASN A 211 -20.11 -10.20 -9.23
N LYS A 212 -21.35 -9.78 -9.48
CA LYS A 212 -22.35 -9.48 -8.43
C LYS A 212 -22.65 -10.64 -7.50
N GLU A 213 -22.74 -11.85 -8.04
CA GLU A 213 -23.01 -13.06 -7.25
C GLU A 213 -21.82 -13.42 -6.36
N GLU A 214 -20.61 -13.39 -6.92
CA GLU A 214 -19.38 -13.64 -6.17
C GLU A 214 -19.19 -12.58 -5.06
N TYR A 215 -19.41 -11.30 -5.37
CA TYR A 215 -19.34 -10.20 -4.42
C TYR A 215 -20.28 -10.43 -3.22
N LYS A 216 -21.56 -10.71 -3.48
CA LYS A 216 -22.55 -10.97 -2.43
C LYS A 216 -22.19 -12.20 -1.60
N PHE A 217 -21.77 -13.28 -2.27
CA PHE A 217 -21.37 -14.51 -1.59
C PHE A 217 -20.26 -14.25 -0.57
N TYR A 218 -19.19 -13.55 -0.95
CA TYR A 218 -18.07 -13.32 -0.05
C TYR A 218 -18.38 -12.32 1.08
N LEU A 219 -19.25 -11.34 0.85
CA LEU A 219 -19.74 -10.48 1.93
C LEU A 219 -20.58 -11.26 2.94
N ASN A 220 -21.53 -12.06 2.46
CA ASN A 220 -22.33 -12.92 3.32
C ASN A 220 -21.47 -13.94 4.07
N LEU A 221 -20.41 -14.45 3.43
CA LEU A 221 -19.47 -15.38 4.06
C LEU A 221 -18.64 -14.70 5.16
N TYR A 222 -18.25 -13.43 4.96
CA TYR A 222 -17.62 -12.63 6.00
C TYR A 222 -18.53 -12.54 7.24
N ASP A 223 -19.79 -12.13 7.05
CA ASP A 223 -20.76 -11.95 8.12
C ASP A 223 -21.05 -13.29 8.84
N PHE A 224 -21.20 -14.37 8.08
CA PHE A 224 -21.40 -15.72 8.63
C PHE A 224 -20.23 -16.21 9.51
N PHE A 225 -18.98 -15.87 9.17
CA PHE A 225 -17.80 -16.29 9.94
C PHE A 225 -17.53 -15.45 11.19
N ILE A 226 -18.07 -14.23 11.27
CA ILE A 226 -17.97 -13.40 12.49
C ILE A 226 -19.15 -13.61 13.43
N ASP A 227 -20.27 -14.14 12.93
CA ASP A 227 -21.45 -14.47 13.72
C ASP A 227 -21.14 -15.62 14.70
N LYS A 228 -21.41 -15.36 15.99
CA LYS A 228 -21.13 -16.31 17.07
C LYS A 228 -22.15 -17.44 17.17
N ASP A 229 -23.31 -17.27 16.55
CA ASP A 229 -24.48 -18.16 16.66
C ASP A 229 -24.64 -19.02 15.40
N MET A 230 -24.22 -18.55 14.23
CA MET A 230 -24.39 -19.28 12.95
C MET A 230 -23.16 -20.11 12.52
N GLY A 231 -21.97 -19.82 13.05
CA GLY A 231 -20.70 -20.36 12.53
C GLY A 231 -20.17 -21.64 13.19
N LYS A 232 -20.91 -22.25 14.13
CA LYS A 232 -20.43 -23.39 14.93
C LYS A 232 -21.04 -24.71 14.42
N ASP A 233 -20.29 -25.80 14.61
CA ASP A 233 -20.72 -27.19 14.40
C ASP A 233 -20.45 -27.86 13.04
N PHE A 234 -19.24 -27.67 12.51
CA PHE A 234 -18.68 -28.58 11.52
C PHE A 234 -17.92 -29.71 12.19
N LYS A 235 -18.30 -30.97 11.91
CA LYS A 235 -17.59 -32.17 12.36
C LYS A 235 -16.50 -32.57 11.38
N ILE A 236 -15.26 -32.59 11.84
CA ILE A 236 -14.12 -33.11 11.10
C ILE A 236 -13.94 -34.58 11.46
N ASN A 237 -13.94 -35.46 10.45
CA ASN A 237 -13.76 -36.89 10.63
C ASN A 237 -12.42 -37.22 11.30
N LYS A 238 -12.45 -38.09 12.33
CA LYS A 238 -11.26 -38.56 13.05
C LYS A 238 -10.17 -39.16 12.15
N GLU A 239 -10.54 -39.80 11.04
CA GLU A 239 -9.60 -40.38 10.08
C GLU A 239 -8.77 -39.28 9.41
N ILE A 240 -9.41 -38.20 8.96
CA ILE A 240 -8.71 -37.03 8.37
C ILE A 240 -7.79 -36.40 9.42
N LEU A 241 -8.25 -36.29 10.67
CA LEU A 241 -7.45 -35.74 11.77
C LEU A 241 -6.21 -36.60 12.06
N ASN A 242 -6.39 -37.93 12.08
CA ASN A 242 -5.32 -38.90 12.34
C ASN A 242 -4.36 -39.06 11.16
N ASP A 243 -4.80 -38.87 9.92
CA ASP A 243 -3.94 -38.84 8.72
C ASP A 243 -3.00 -37.63 8.70
N ILE A 244 -3.41 -36.52 9.32
CA ILE A 244 -2.72 -35.23 9.25
C ILE A 244 -1.84 -34.95 10.47
N LYS A 245 -2.16 -35.54 11.62
CA LYS A 245 -1.36 -35.38 12.84
C LYS A 245 0.03 -35.99 12.66
N THR A 246 1.01 -35.38 13.29
CA THR A 246 2.37 -35.93 13.39
C THR A 246 2.65 -36.39 14.81
N GLU A 247 3.65 -37.24 15.01
CA GLU A 247 4.09 -37.64 16.36
C GLU A 247 4.42 -36.44 17.26
N LYS A 248 4.84 -35.31 16.66
CA LYS A 248 5.15 -34.06 17.38
C LYS A 248 3.92 -33.31 17.87
N ASP A 249 2.74 -33.60 17.35
CA ASP A 249 1.51 -32.89 17.73
C ASP A 249 0.93 -33.41 19.06
N ASN A 250 1.37 -34.56 19.58
CA ASN A 250 0.99 -35.14 20.90
C ASN A 250 -0.52 -35.10 21.22
N ILE A 251 -1.38 -35.23 20.20
CA ILE A 251 -2.84 -35.15 20.35
C ILE A 251 -3.48 -36.43 19.81
N ASN A 252 -4.49 -36.93 20.53
CA ASN A 252 -5.25 -38.10 20.12
C ASN A 252 -6.71 -37.75 19.79
N PHE A 253 -7.16 -38.13 18.60
CA PHE A 253 -8.54 -37.98 18.13
C PHE A 253 -9.19 -39.38 18.09
N ASN A 254 -9.91 -39.71 19.16
CA ASN A 254 -10.65 -40.98 19.28
C ASN A 254 -12.02 -40.93 18.57
N GLU A 255 -12.54 -39.72 18.35
CA GLU A 255 -13.83 -39.40 17.78
C GLU A 255 -13.70 -38.18 16.86
N ASP A 256 -14.75 -37.93 16.08
CA ASP A 256 -14.84 -36.74 15.24
C ASP A 256 -14.78 -35.48 16.10
N TYR A 257 -14.14 -34.43 15.57
CA TYR A 257 -13.97 -33.18 16.31
C TYR A 257 -14.90 -32.11 15.76
N CYS A 258 -15.71 -31.51 16.65
CA CYS A 258 -16.60 -30.41 16.31
C CYS A 258 -15.83 -29.08 16.40
N THR A 259 -15.88 -28.29 15.34
CA THR A 259 -15.29 -26.93 15.31
C THR A 259 -16.15 -26.00 14.45
N SER A 260 -15.75 -24.74 14.32
CA SER A 260 -16.46 -23.80 13.43
C SER A 260 -16.16 -24.09 11.95
N PHE A 261 -17.08 -23.73 11.06
CA PHE A 261 -16.86 -23.84 9.61
C PHE A 261 -15.59 -23.10 9.16
N LYS A 262 -15.37 -21.90 9.71
CA LYS A 262 -14.15 -21.12 9.48
C LYS A 262 -12.89 -21.88 9.94
N ASN A 263 -12.92 -22.50 11.12
CA ASN A 263 -11.77 -23.26 11.63
C ASN A 263 -11.54 -24.55 10.85
N ALA A 264 -12.59 -25.20 10.37
CA ALA A 264 -12.49 -26.32 9.43
C ALA A 264 -11.85 -25.89 8.10
N LEU A 265 -12.21 -24.73 7.56
CA LEU A 265 -11.55 -24.18 6.37
C LEU A 265 -10.07 -23.83 6.63
N ILE A 266 -9.72 -23.27 7.79
CA ILE A 266 -8.32 -23.09 8.20
C ILE A 266 -7.59 -24.43 8.24
N PHE A 267 -8.21 -25.46 8.83
CA PHE A 267 -7.66 -26.81 8.92
C PHE A 267 -7.37 -27.43 7.55
N SER A 268 -8.18 -27.12 6.52
CA SER A 268 -7.97 -27.62 5.16
C SER A 268 -6.57 -27.32 4.61
N ASN A 269 -5.90 -26.25 5.09
CA ASN A 269 -4.50 -25.92 4.75
C ASN A 269 -3.48 -26.95 5.27
N ARG A 270 -3.89 -27.91 6.09
CA ARG A 270 -3.06 -29.04 6.54
C ARG A 270 -3.20 -30.27 5.65
N ILE A 271 -4.27 -30.37 4.85
CA ILE A 271 -4.46 -31.44 3.87
C ILE A 271 -3.51 -31.20 2.69
N LYS A 272 -2.47 -32.04 2.56
CA LYS A 272 -1.46 -31.92 1.50
C LYS A 272 -1.98 -32.39 0.13
N ASP A 273 -2.80 -33.44 0.13
CA ASP A 273 -3.40 -33.96 -1.10
C ASP A 273 -4.42 -32.96 -1.65
N LYS A 274 -4.22 -32.55 -2.91
CA LYS A 274 -5.03 -31.51 -3.56
C LYS A 274 -6.48 -31.96 -3.79
N VAL A 275 -6.69 -33.23 -4.11
CA VAL A 275 -8.02 -33.79 -4.40
C VAL A 275 -8.80 -33.91 -3.10
N LYS A 276 -8.23 -34.56 -2.08
CA LYS A 276 -8.83 -34.67 -0.75
C LYS A 276 -9.16 -33.29 -0.15
N ARG A 277 -8.26 -32.32 -0.31
CA ARG A 277 -8.50 -30.95 0.18
C ARG A 277 -9.68 -30.29 -0.54
N LYS A 278 -9.78 -30.45 -1.86
CA LYS A 278 -10.88 -29.88 -2.65
C LYS A 278 -12.21 -30.50 -2.24
N GLU A 279 -12.26 -31.83 -2.07
CA GLU A 279 -13.45 -32.54 -1.60
C GLU A 279 -13.86 -32.08 -0.19
N PHE A 280 -12.90 -31.95 0.72
CA PHE A 280 -13.17 -31.47 2.08
C PHE A 280 -13.71 -30.04 2.11
N ILE A 281 -13.15 -29.13 1.31
CA ILE A 281 -13.67 -27.76 1.18
C ILE A 281 -15.09 -27.77 0.58
N LYS A 282 -15.34 -28.63 -0.40
CA LYS A 282 -16.66 -28.77 -1.02
C LYS A 282 -17.71 -29.23 0.00
N GLU A 283 -17.38 -30.24 0.82
CA GLU A 283 -18.25 -30.72 1.90
C GLU A 283 -18.59 -29.60 2.90
N ILE A 284 -17.61 -28.76 3.25
CA ILE A 284 -17.84 -27.59 4.11
C ILE A 284 -18.88 -26.65 3.48
N PHE A 285 -18.71 -26.27 2.21
CA PHE A 285 -19.65 -25.34 1.56
C PHE A 285 -21.03 -25.95 1.29
N GLU A 286 -21.12 -27.25 1.02
CA GLU A 286 -22.40 -27.95 0.90
C GLU A 286 -23.20 -27.85 2.22
N LYS A 287 -22.55 -28.06 3.37
CA LYS A 287 -23.19 -27.89 4.69
C LYS A 287 -23.50 -26.43 5.03
N ILE A 288 -22.63 -25.49 4.65
CA ILE A 288 -22.92 -24.05 4.83
C ILE A 288 -24.19 -23.66 4.06
N LYS A 289 -24.35 -24.15 2.82
CA LYS A 289 -25.52 -23.90 1.98
C LYS A 289 -26.82 -24.45 2.58
N GLU A 290 -26.76 -25.61 3.25
CA GLU A 290 -27.91 -26.18 3.97
C GLU A 290 -28.40 -25.26 5.10
N ILE A 291 -27.47 -24.58 5.78
CA ILE A 291 -27.76 -23.68 6.92
C ILE A 291 -28.15 -22.29 6.43
N ASN A 292 -27.50 -21.78 5.38
CA ASN A 292 -27.74 -20.45 4.83
C ASN A 292 -27.79 -20.48 3.30
N LYS A 293 -29.01 -20.39 2.74
CA LYS A 293 -29.25 -20.39 1.30
C LYS A 293 -28.64 -19.19 0.57
N GLU A 294 -28.36 -18.09 1.24
CA GLU A 294 -27.68 -16.94 0.63
C GLU A 294 -26.20 -17.19 0.34
N LEU A 295 -25.67 -18.33 0.81
CA LEU A 295 -24.32 -18.83 0.52
C LEU A 295 -24.32 -19.94 -0.54
N ASP A 296 -25.39 -20.04 -1.34
CA ASP A 296 -25.46 -20.93 -2.50
C ASP A 296 -24.66 -20.37 -3.68
N PHE A 297 -23.34 -20.59 -3.65
CA PHE A 297 -22.43 -20.22 -4.73
C PHE A 297 -21.40 -21.34 -4.95
N GLU A 298 -21.11 -21.64 -6.21
CA GLU A 298 -20.11 -22.66 -6.55
C GLU A 298 -18.70 -22.11 -6.31
N CYS A 299 -18.17 -22.33 -5.11
CA CYS A 299 -16.79 -21.97 -4.79
C CYS A 299 -15.80 -22.85 -5.56
N CYS A 300 -15.19 -22.28 -6.61
CA CYS A 300 -14.20 -22.98 -7.44
C CYS A 300 -12.80 -23.09 -6.80
N ASP A 301 -12.53 -22.36 -5.72
CA ASP A 301 -11.20 -22.30 -5.09
C ASP A 301 -10.91 -23.50 -4.19
N SER A 302 -9.84 -24.23 -4.52
CA SER A 302 -9.42 -25.44 -3.77
C SER A 302 -8.47 -25.16 -2.60
N ARG A 303 -8.29 -23.89 -2.25
CA ARG A 303 -7.37 -23.43 -1.19
C ARG A 303 -8.03 -22.33 -0.39
N PHE A 304 -8.08 -22.50 0.93
CA PHE A 304 -8.66 -21.49 1.81
C PHE A 304 -7.90 -20.15 1.79
N GLY A 305 -6.60 -20.14 1.46
CA GLY A 305 -5.85 -18.90 1.22
C GLY A 305 -6.54 -17.93 0.25
N TYR A 306 -6.92 -18.42 -0.93
CA TYR A 306 -7.58 -17.57 -1.95
C TYR A 306 -9.00 -17.19 -1.59
N ILE A 307 -9.75 -18.12 -0.97
CA ILE A 307 -11.08 -17.82 -0.43
C ILE A 307 -10.96 -16.67 0.58
N PHE A 308 -9.98 -16.76 1.49
CA PHE A 308 -9.71 -15.75 2.49
C PHE A 308 -9.33 -14.40 1.88
N GLU A 309 -8.40 -14.37 0.92
CA GLU A 309 -8.03 -13.15 0.18
C GLU A 309 -9.27 -12.48 -0.47
N LYS A 310 -10.16 -13.27 -1.09
CA LYS A 310 -11.40 -12.75 -1.70
C LYS A 310 -12.39 -12.21 -0.68
N ILE A 311 -12.57 -12.89 0.46
CA ILE A 311 -13.39 -12.37 1.58
C ILE A 311 -12.87 -10.99 2.00
N ILE A 312 -11.56 -10.87 2.23
CA ILE A 312 -10.95 -9.62 2.68
C ILE A 312 -11.08 -8.53 1.61
N LEU A 313 -10.78 -8.86 0.34
CA LEU A 313 -10.87 -7.92 -0.78
C LEU A 313 -12.28 -7.35 -0.92
N TYR A 314 -13.31 -8.21 -1.00
CA TYR A 314 -14.67 -7.75 -1.20
C TYR A 314 -15.22 -6.99 0.01
N LYS A 315 -14.81 -7.35 1.24
CA LYS A 315 -15.15 -6.55 2.42
C LYS A 315 -14.50 -5.17 2.42
N ILE A 316 -13.26 -5.04 1.95
CA ILE A 316 -12.61 -3.73 1.80
C ILE A 316 -13.29 -2.91 0.71
N ILE A 317 -13.62 -3.54 -0.41
CA ILE A 317 -14.35 -2.91 -1.52
C ILE A 317 -15.67 -2.31 -1.03
N SER A 318 -16.46 -3.03 -0.23
CA SER A 318 -17.73 -2.52 0.30
C SER A 318 -17.50 -1.28 1.18
N LEU A 319 -16.47 -1.30 2.03
CA LEU A 319 -16.13 -0.17 2.90
C LEU A 319 -15.66 1.07 2.13
N ILE A 320 -14.95 0.91 1.02
CA ILE A 320 -14.55 2.02 0.15
C ILE A 320 -15.77 2.66 -0.52
N GLN A 321 -16.82 1.89 -0.83
CA GLN A 321 -18.07 2.44 -1.36
C GLN A 321 -18.89 3.17 -0.29
N GLU A 322 -18.99 2.58 0.90
CA GLU A 322 -19.86 3.05 1.98
C GLU A 322 -19.29 4.28 2.72
N GLU A 323 -17.96 4.37 2.83
CA GLU A 323 -17.30 5.40 3.62
C GLU A 323 -16.70 6.53 2.76
N ASP A 324 -16.66 7.73 3.35
CA ASP A 324 -15.73 8.76 2.88
C ASP A 324 -14.29 8.33 3.16
N ASN A 325 -13.46 8.33 2.13
CA ASN A 325 -12.14 7.72 2.16
C ASN A 325 -11.16 8.41 1.22
N LYS A 326 -9.87 8.16 1.46
CA LYS A 326 -8.75 8.71 0.70
C LYS A 326 -8.15 7.72 -0.30
N ILE A 327 -8.82 6.60 -0.60
CA ILE A 327 -8.28 5.61 -1.53
C ILE A 327 -8.41 6.13 -2.96
N SER A 328 -7.31 6.13 -3.70
CA SER A 328 -7.31 6.39 -5.14
C SER A 328 -7.22 5.12 -5.96
N ASP A 329 -6.66 4.03 -5.40
CA ASP A 329 -6.50 2.78 -6.15
C ASP A 329 -6.43 1.52 -5.25
N ILE A 330 -6.79 0.37 -5.83
CA ILE A 330 -6.76 -0.96 -5.20
C ILE A 330 -6.30 -2.04 -6.21
N ILE A 331 -5.35 -2.87 -5.84
CA ILE A 331 -4.93 -4.04 -6.65
C ILE A 331 -4.85 -5.28 -5.76
N ALA A 332 -5.56 -6.33 -6.15
CA ALA A 332 -5.36 -7.68 -5.62
C ALA A 332 -4.24 -8.41 -6.38
N SER A 333 -3.41 -9.15 -5.65
CA SER A 333 -2.22 -9.86 -6.15
C SER A 333 -1.31 -8.94 -6.99
N MET A 334 -0.90 -7.83 -6.38
CA MET A 334 -0.05 -6.82 -7.03
C MET A 334 1.38 -7.34 -7.13
N LYS A 335 1.91 -7.45 -8.35
CA LYS A 335 3.29 -7.89 -8.60
C LYS A 335 4.16 -6.71 -8.96
N ALA A 336 5.16 -6.44 -8.12
CA ALA A 336 6.14 -5.37 -8.31
C ALA A 336 7.42 -5.92 -8.96
N LEU A 337 7.85 -5.29 -10.04
CA LEU A 337 9.07 -5.57 -10.79
C LEU A 337 10.09 -4.46 -10.53
N SER A 338 11.38 -4.80 -10.36
CA SER A 338 12.41 -3.77 -10.23
C SER A 338 12.72 -3.16 -11.59
N ASN A 339 12.96 -1.84 -11.63
CA ASN A 339 13.55 -1.16 -12.79
C ASN A 339 15.09 -1.20 -12.76
N ASP A 340 15.67 -2.00 -11.86
CA ASP A 340 17.09 -2.28 -11.82
C ASP A 340 17.41 -3.50 -12.67
N ASN A 341 18.23 -3.31 -13.72
CA ASN A 341 18.65 -4.37 -14.63
C ASN A 341 19.45 -5.49 -13.94
N THR A 342 19.97 -5.23 -12.73
CA THR A 342 20.68 -6.23 -11.91
C THR A 342 19.71 -7.15 -11.16
N VAL A 343 18.46 -6.73 -10.94
CA VAL A 343 17.42 -7.51 -10.26
C VAL A 343 16.36 -7.93 -11.27
N LYS A 344 16.53 -9.13 -11.85
CA LYS A 344 15.56 -9.68 -12.81
C LYS A 344 14.39 -10.35 -12.09
N GLY A 345 13.17 -9.95 -12.43
CA GLY A 345 11.94 -10.65 -12.05
C GLY A 345 11.06 -9.90 -11.04
N ILE A 346 10.12 -10.64 -10.45
CA ILE A 346 9.20 -10.16 -9.42
C ILE A 346 10.00 -9.96 -8.14
N VAL A 347 10.01 -8.71 -7.66
CA VAL A 347 10.63 -8.34 -6.38
C VAL A 347 9.75 -8.79 -5.24
N ASP A 348 8.43 -8.59 -5.39
CA ASP A 348 7.45 -9.09 -4.43
C ASP A 348 6.03 -9.17 -5.02
N GLU A 349 5.17 -9.91 -4.32
CA GLU A 349 3.74 -10.02 -4.58
C GLU A 349 2.96 -9.62 -3.32
N ILE A 350 2.09 -8.62 -3.47
CA ILE A 350 1.23 -8.13 -2.38
C ILE A 350 -0.18 -8.67 -2.58
N ASP A 351 -0.71 -9.35 -1.56
CA ASP A 351 -2.05 -9.97 -1.61
C ASP A 351 -3.14 -8.93 -1.91
N ILE A 352 -3.22 -7.84 -1.14
CA ILE A 352 -4.10 -6.68 -1.42
C ILE A 352 -3.33 -5.39 -1.15
N ALA A 353 -3.17 -4.56 -2.18
CA ALA A 353 -2.54 -3.25 -2.09
C ALA A 353 -3.60 -2.14 -2.20
N LEU A 354 -3.58 -1.18 -1.29
CA LEU A 354 -4.37 0.05 -1.37
C LEU A 354 -3.44 1.25 -1.53
N LEU A 355 -3.82 2.19 -2.39
CA LEU A 355 -3.11 3.45 -2.58
C LEU A 355 -4.02 4.58 -2.13
N LYS A 356 -3.52 5.43 -1.24
CA LYS A 356 -4.18 6.69 -0.91
C LYS A 356 -3.85 7.76 -1.94
N ASN A 357 -4.78 8.67 -2.17
CA ASN A 357 -4.61 9.90 -2.93
C ASN A 357 -3.52 10.84 -2.35
N THR A 358 -3.00 10.55 -1.15
CA THR A 358 -1.85 11.20 -0.52
C THR A 358 -0.51 10.54 -0.88
N GLY A 359 -0.50 9.50 -1.71
CA GLY A 359 0.69 8.75 -2.13
C GLY A 359 1.10 7.61 -1.20
N LYS A 360 0.27 7.30 -0.20
CA LYS A 360 0.55 6.27 0.80
C LYS A 360 0.15 4.89 0.30
N ILE A 361 1.05 3.91 0.38
CA ILE A 361 0.77 2.52 0.03
C ILE A 361 0.50 1.71 1.30
N ILE A 362 -0.64 1.04 1.33
CA ILE A 362 -1.03 0.09 2.37
C ILE A 362 -0.93 -1.31 1.77
N ASN A 363 -0.13 -2.16 2.42
CA ASN A 363 0.01 -3.56 2.07
C ASN A 363 -0.77 -4.40 3.09
N LEU A 364 -1.75 -5.16 2.62
CA LEU A 364 -2.51 -6.11 3.42
C LEU A 364 -2.14 -7.53 3.01
N GLU A 365 -1.25 -8.15 3.77
CA GLU A 365 -0.86 -9.55 3.60
C GLU A 365 -1.90 -10.47 4.26
N CYS A 366 -2.52 -11.36 3.49
CA CYS A 366 -3.54 -12.27 3.98
C CYS A 366 -2.93 -13.65 4.27
N LYS A 367 -2.85 -14.05 5.54
CA LYS A 367 -2.30 -15.36 5.92
C LYS A 367 -3.28 -16.21 6.70
N SER A 368 -3.81 -17.23 6.00
CA SER A 368 -4.63 -18.29 6.60
C SER A 368 -3.83 -19.54 7.00
N GLY A 369 -2.56 -19.62 6.62
CA GLY A 369 -1.66 -20.75 6.91
C GLY A 369 -0.41 -20.33 7.68
N LYS A 370 0.70 -21.07 7.49
CA LYS A 370 1.97 -20.80 8.17
C LYS A 370 2.65 -19.57 7.57
N MET A 371 3.28 -18.76 8.42
CA MET A 371 4.19 -17.68 8.01
C MET A 371 5.47 -17.78 8.83
N ASP A 372 6.60 -17.89 8.13
CA ASP A 372 7.92 -17.87 8.75
C ASP A 372 8.36 -16.43 9.06
N GLY A 373 9.22 -16.27 10.07
CA GLY A 373 9.64 -14.95 10.55
C GLY A 373 10.36 -14.11 9.49
N ASP A 374 11.11 -14.76 8.60
CA ASP A 374 11.79 -14.09 7.49
C ASP A 374 10.79 -13.56 6.45
N ASN A 375 9.72 -14.30 6.18
CA ASN A 375 8.64 -13.83 5.31
C ASN A 375 7.95 -12.59 5.91
N ALA A 376 7.70 -12.59 7.22
CA ALA A 376 7.11 -11.43 7.90
C ALA A 376 8.00 -10.19 7.83
N LYS A 377 9.31 -10.36 8.05
CA LYS A 377 10.27 -9.26 7.88
C LYS A 377 10.34 -8.79 6.44
N SER A 378 10.37 -9.71 5.47
CA SER A 378 10.41 -9.40 4.04
C SER A 378 9.25 -8.49 3.65
N ASN A 379 8.02 -8.83 4.04
CA ASN A 379 6.84 -8.02 3.71
C ASN A 379 6.93 -6.59 4.27
N LYS A 380 7.49 -6.44 5.49
CA LYS A 380 7.76 -5.12 6.08
C LYS A 380 8.77 -4.35 5.22
N TYR A 381 9.90 -4.98 4.88
CA TYR A 381 10.96 -4.35 4.08
C TYR A 381 10.50 -3.99 2.67
N THR A 382 9.77 -4.86 1.98
CA THR A 382 9.22 -4.57 0.65
C THR A 382 8.28 -3.39 0.71
N THR A 383 7.38 -3.33 1.70
CA THR A 383 6.43 -2.22 1.81
C THR A 383 7.18 -0.90 1.94
N TYR A 384 8.20 -0.83 2.80
CA TYR A 384 9.07 0.35 2.90
C TYR A 384 9.86 0.62 1.61
N ARG A 385 10.27 -0.41 0.88
CA ARG A 385 10.97 -0.26 -0.40
C ARG A 385 10.06 0.32 -1.50
N LEU A 386 8.78 -0.07 -1.53
CA LEU A 386 7.81 0.38 -2.52
C LEU A 386 7.16 1.73 -2.20
N SER A 387 7.29 2.24 -0.97
CA SER A 387 6.56 3.46 -0.55
C SER A 387 7.33 4.36 0.41
N GLY A 388 8.61 4.08 0.64
CA GLY A 388 9.42 4.78 1.63
C GLY A 388 8.80 4.69 3.02
N VAL A 389 9.07 5.70 3.86
CA VAL A 389 8.56 5.80 5.24
C VAL A 389 7.04 5.87 5.36
N PHE A 390 6.33 6.07 4.24
CA PHE A 390 4.87 6.17 4.21
C PHE A 390 4.18 4.80 4.04
N GLY A 391 4.93 3.73 3.82
CA GLY A 391 4.39 2.38 3.69
C GLY A 391 3.77 1.84 4.97
N MET A 392 2.59 1.22 4.86
CA MET A 392 1.92 0.57 5.99
C MET A 392 1.67 -0.92 5.73
N PRO A 393 2.53 -1.82 6.23
CA PRO A 393 2.31 -3.25 6.15
C PRO A 393 1.40 -3.74 7.28
N TYR A 394 0.40 -4.54 6.92
CA TYR A 394 -0.50 -5.23 7.83
C TYR A 394 -0.52 -6.73 7.51
N LEU A 395 -0.62 -7.55 8.56
CA LEU A 395 -1.05 -8.93 8.42
C LEU A 395 -2.55 -9.00 8.71
N VAL A 396 -3.33 -9.56 7.80
CA VAL A 396 -4.72 -9.93 8.03
C VAL A 396 -4.78 -11.45 8.28
N THR A 397 -5.38 -11.84 9.39
CA THR A 397 -5.48 -13.24 9.83
C THR A 397 -6.95 -13.68 9.90
N PRO A 398 -7.29 -14.95 9.59
CA PRO A 398 -8.65 -15.46 9.78
C PRO A 398 -8.99 -15.70 11.26
N LEU A 399 -8.03 -15.53 12.18
CA LEU A 399 -8.27 -15.64 13.62
C LEU A 399 -9.12 -14.45 14.10
N LEU A 400 -10.18 -14.76 14.84
CA LEU A 400 -10.92 -13.80 15.64
C LEU A 400 -10.06 -13.39 16.83
N GLU A 401 -10.25 -12.17 17.32
CA GLU A 401 -9.59 -11.69 18.54
C GLU A 401 -9.83 -12.66 19.70
N GLY A 402 -8.74 -13.13 20.32
CA GLY A 402 -8.76 -14.10 21.41
C GLY A 402 -8.49 -15.54 20.97
N GLU A 403 -8.69 -15.90 19.69
CA GLU A 403 -8.40 -17.25 19.19
C GLU A 403 -6.90 -17.58 19.15
N GLU A 404 -6.03 -16.57 19.23
CA GLU A 404 -4.60 -16.78 19.46
C GLU A 404 -4.30 -17.35 20.88
N ASN A 405 -5.23 -17.19 21.82
CA ASN A 405 -5.12 -17.57 23.24
C ASN A 405 -6.17 -18.66 23.57
N VAL A 406 -6.00 -19.86 23.01
CA VAL A 406 -6.98 -20.98 23.04
C VAL A 406 -7.26 -21.56 24.46
N ASN A 407 -6.73 -20.98 25.53
CA ASN A 407 -6.71 -21.57 26.87
C ASN A 407 -8.10 -21.70 27.54
N GLU A 408 -9.15 -21.04 27.02
CA GLU A 408 -10.48 -20.99 27.63
C GLU A 408 -11.52 -21.95 26.99
N LYS A 409 -11.12 -22.81 26.03
CA LYS A 409 -12.04 -23.75 25.36
C LYS A 409 -12.12 -25.11 26.07
N GLU A 410 -13.24 -25.83 25.93
CA GLU A 410 -13.44 -27.19 26.50
C GLU A 410 -12.38 -28.21 26.04
N ASN A 411 -11.79 -28.02 24.85
CA ASN A 411 -10.71 -28.87 24.32
C ASN A 411 -9.60 -27.99 23.70
N PRO A 412 -8.79 -27.30 24.53
CA PRO A 412 -7.88 -26.26 24.07
C PRO A 412 -6.76 -26.81 23.18
N GLU A 413 -6.30 -28.04 23.44
CA GLU A 413 -5.25 -28.69 22.66
C GLU A 413 -5.70 -29.06 21.24
N LYS A 414 -6.92 -29.62 21.10
CA LYS A 414 -7.49 -30.00 19.80
C LYS A 414 -7.75 -28.76 18.94
N GLU A 415 -8.32 -27.71 19.52
CA GLU A 415 -8.54 -26.47 18.79
C GLU A 415 -7.22 -25.76 18.43
N LYS A 416 -6.25 -25.77 19.34
CA LYS A 416 -4.91 -25.24 19.07
C LYS A 416 -4.25 -26.00 17.92
N PHE A 417 -4.50 -27.30 17.78
CA PHE A 417 -4.05 -28.07 16.63
C PHE A 417 -4.72 -27.63 15.32
N ILE A 418 -6.03 -27.40 15.33
CA ILE A 418 -6.76 -26.88 14.16
C ILE A 418 -6.17 -25.54 13.70
N LEU A 419 -5.92 -24.62 14.64
CA LEU A 419 -5.49 -23.25 14.36
C LEU A 419 -3.96 -23.04 14.33
N LYS A 420 -3.18 -24.09 14.61
CA LYS A 420 -1.73 -24.01 14.89
C LYS A 420 -0.96 -23.12 13.92
N LYS A 421 -1.12 -23.35 12.62
CA LYS A 421 -0.38 -22.63 11.57
C LYS A 421 -0.73 -21.12 11.53
N SER A 422 -2.00 -20.77 11.71
CA SER A 422 -2.45 -19.37 11.73
C SER A 422 -1.96 -18.66 12.98
N ILE A 423 -1.95 -19.35 14.13
CA ILE A 423 -1.37 -18.83 15.39
C ILE A 423 0.14 -18.63 15.27
N GLU A 424 0.85 -19.55 14.63
CA GLU A 424 2.29 -19.40 14.33
C GLU A 424 2.54 -18.16 13.46
N ALA A 425 1.74 -17.96 12.42
CA ALA A 425 1.84 -16.78 11.55
C ALA A 425 1.57 -15.47 12.30
N PHE A 426 0.51 -15.43 13.11
CA PHE A 426 0.16 -14.31 13.97
C PHE A 426 1.32 -13.93 14.91
N ASN A 427 1.92 -14.92 15.57
CA ASN A 427 3.04 -14.71 16.48
C ASN A 427 4.32 -14.28 15.74
N SER A 428 4.58 -14.84 14.55
CA SER A 428 5.70 -14.40 13.70
C SER A 428 5.57 -12.94 13.29
N ALA A 429 4.37 -12.50 12.88
CA ALA A 429 4.11 -11.10 12.53
C ALA A 429 4.26 -10.16 13.74
N LYS A 430 3.74 -10.52 14.91
CA LYS A 430 3.95 -9.74 16.14
C LYS A 430 5.44 -9.62 16.51
N ARG A 431 6.22 -10.70 16.40
CA ARG A 431 7.68 -10.66 16.62
C ARG A 431 8.43 -9.81 15.60
N ALA A 432 7.89 -9.67 14.38
CA ALA A 432 8.42 -8.79 13.33
C ALA A 432 7.90 -7.34 13.44
N GLU A 433 7.14 -7.03 14.50
CA GLU A 433 6.50 -5.73 14.72
C GLU A 433 5.59 -5.30 13.56
N LEU A 434 4.90 -6.27 12.95
CA LEU A 434 3.82 -6.01 12.01
C LEU A 434 2.52 -5.81 12.76
N LYS A 435 1.71 -4.84 12.33
CA LYS A 435 0.35 -4.69 12.84
C LYS A 435 -0.51 -5.83 12.30
N VAL A 436 -1.15 -6.56 13.20
CA VAL A 436 -2.02 -7.69 12.85
C VAL A 436 -3.47 -7.28 13.02
N ILE A 437 -4.29 -7.58 12.01
CA ILE A 437 -5.74 -7.36 12.00
C ILE A 437 -6.43 -8.71 12.14
N ASN A 438 -7.05 -8.94 13.29
CA ASN A 438 -7.95 -10.08 13.50
C ASN A 438 -9.21 -9.93 12.65
N PHE A 439 -9.77 -11.06 12.23
CA PHE A 439 -10.84 -11.11 11.23
C PHE A 439 -12.10 -10.31 11.62
N ASN A 440 -12.54 -10.42 12.87
CA ASN A 440 -13.68 -9.66 13.42
C ASN A 440 -13.38 -8.18 13.67
N LYS A 441 -12.12 -7.75 13.59
CA LYS A 441 -11.74 -6.34 13.71
C LYS A 441 -11.49 -5.68 12.36
N LEU A 442 -11.57 -6.44 11.27
CA LEU A 442 -11.28 -5.98 9.92
C LEU A 442 -12.00 -4.67 9.60
N THR A 443 -13.33 -4.63 9.71
CA THR A 443 -14.11 -3.42 9.41
C THR A 443 -13.61 -2.20 10.17
N LYS A 444 -13.43 -2.32 11.49
CA LYS A 444 -12.98 -1.20 12.33
C LYS A 444 -11.59 -0.71 11.94
N GLU A 445 -10.66 -1.62 11.67
CA GLU A 445 -9.28 -1.24 11.34
C GLU A 445 -9.15 -0.71 9.91
N ILE A 446 -9.86 -1.29 8.94
CA ILE A 446 -9.88 -0.80 7.56
C ILE A 446 -10.49 0.60 7.49
N ILE A 447 -11.59 0.88 8.19
CA ILE A 447 -12.18 2.24 8.24
C ILE A 447 -11.16 3.29 8.73
N LYS A 448 -10.36 2.96 9.76
CA LYS A 448 -9.29 3.85 10.25
C LYS A 448 -8.18 4.03 9.22
N ILE A 449 -7.89 2.99 8.44
CA ILE A 449 -6.80 2.98 7.46
C ILE A 449 -7.19 3.80 6.23
N ILE A 450 -8.43 3.70 5.74
CA ILE A 450 -8.86 4.34 4.49
C ILE A 450 -9.21 5.83 4.66
N LYS A 451 -9.48 6.30 5.89
CA LYS A 451 -9.61 7.72 6.24
C LYS A 451 -8.25 8.42 6.34
#